data_AF-A0A964BCV8-F1
#
_entry.id   AF-A0A964BCV8-F1
#
_cell.length_a   1.000
_cell.length_b   1.000
_cell.length_c   1.000
_cell.angle_alpha   90.00
_cell.angle_beta   90.00
_cell.angle_gamma   90.00
#
_symmetry.space_group_name_H-M   'P 1'
#
loop_
_entity.id
_entity.type
_entity.pdbx_description
1 polymer ?
#
loop_
_entity_poly.entity_id
_entity_poly.type
_entity_poly.pdbx_seq_one_letter_code
_entity_poly.pdbx_strand_id
1 'polypeptide(L)'
;MQPGIPAARQLALRAALIVADEAGVDVCALYAPNRGPAEVAFARQMAMYLAHVTCGQQQSGVGEAFGRDRTTVAHACMIIEEHRDDPKFDQRLQSLEMRLLRLTAKAAV
;
A
#
# COMPACT_ATOMS: atom_id res chain seq x y z
N MET A 1 19.85 -18.80 -10.57
CA MET A 1 19.22 -18.29 -9.34
C MET A 1 19.23 -16.77 -9.40
N GLN A 2 18.14 -16.15 -9.88
CA GLN A 2 17.94 -14.73 -9.61
C GLN A 2 17.36 -14.64 -8.20
N PRO A 3 17.95 -13.91 -7.25
CA PRO A 3 17.26 -13.62 -5.99
C PRO A 3 16.16 -12.62 -6.35
N GLY A 4 15.02 -13.15 -6.82
CA GLY A 4 13.85 -12.36 -7.13
C GLY A 4 13.34 -11.74 -5.83
N ILE A 5 13.04 -10.44 -5.88
CA ILE A 5 12.31 -9.75 -4.81
C ILE A 5 11.10 -10.62 -4.43
N PRO A 6 10.88 -10.95 -3.14
CA PRO A 6 9.73 -11.75 -2.74
C PRO A 6 8.45 -11.15 -3.32
N ALA A 7 7.53 -11.98 -3.83
CA ALA A 7 6.29 -11.51 -4.47
C ALA A 7 5.55 -10.47 -3.60
N ALA A 8 5.65 -10.64 -2.27
CA ALA A 8 5.14 -9.68 -1.30
C ALA A 8 5.72 -8.28 -1.40
N ARG A 9 7.06 -8.18 -1.46
CA ARG A 9 7.76 -6.91 -1.61
C ARG A 9 7.49 -6.28 -2.97
N GLN A 10 7.31 -7.07 -4.03
CA GLN A 10 6.95 -6.54 -5.34
C GLN A 10 5.53 -5.93 -5.35
N LEU A 11 4.56 -6.60 -4.72
CA LEU A 11 3.19 -6.08 -4.60
C LEU A 11 3.13 -4.81 -3.74
N ALA A 12 3.84 -4.80 -2.61
CA ALA A 12 3.98 -3.62 -1.76
C ALA A 12 4.58 -2.41 -2.52
N LEU A 13 5.61 -2.63 -3.34
CA LEU A 13 6.20 -1.59 -4.17
C LEU A 13 5.22 -1.04 -5.21
N ARG A 14 4.43 -1.91 -5.86
CA ARG A 14 3.40 -1.47 -6.82
C ARG A 14 2.33 -0.63 -6.15
N ALA A 15 1.85 -1.05 -4.98
CA ALA A 15 0.90 -0.29 -4.19
C ALA A 15 1.49 1.07 -3.77
N ALA A 16 2.73 1.09 -3.27
CA ALA A 16 3.41 2.32 -2.88
C ALA A 16 3.58 3.30 -4.05
N LEU A 17 3.94 2.81 -5.25
CA LEU A 17 4.12 3.65 -6.44
C LEU A 17 2.83 4.35 -6.85
N ILE A 18 1.71 3.61 -6.97
CA ILE A 18 0.45 4.22 -7.40
C ILE A 18 -0.13 5.16 -6.35
N VAL A 19 0.08 4.89 -5.06
CA VAL A 19 -0.38 5.74 -3.97
C VAL A 19 0.47 7.00 -3.86
N ALA A 20 1.79 6.88 -4.01
CA ALA A 20 2.71 8.02 -4.01
C ALA A 20 2.37 9.00 -5.15
N ASP A 21 2.08 8.47 -6.34
CA ASP A 21 1.61 9.21 -7.51
C ASP A 21 0.30 9.97 -7.24
N GLU A 22 -0.72 9.29 -6.68
CA GLU A 22 -2.00 9.92 -6.33
C GLU A 22 -1.86 10.98 -5.22
N ALA A 23 -1.04 10.71 -4.21
CA ALA A 23 -0.85 11.61 -3.07
C ALA A 23 0.14 12.76 -3.35
N GLY A 24 0.84 12.73 -4.49
CA GLY A 24 1.88 13.72 -4.82
C GLY A 24 3.08 13.69 -3.87
N VAL A 25 3.43 12.51 -3.33
CA VAL A 25 4.56 12.34 -2.39
C VAL A 25 5.66 11.47 -2.99
N ASP A 26 6.88 11.59 -2.47
CA ASP A 26 7.98 10.70 -2.87
C ASP A 26 7.73 9.27 -2.37
N VAL A 27 7.79 8.29 -3.27
CA VAL A 27 7.66 6.86 -2.94
C VAL A 27 8.71 6.42 -1.92
N CYS A 28 9.92 6.99 -1.94
CA CYS A 28 10.95 6.68 -0.96
C CYS A 28 10.53 7.10 0.46
N ALA A 29 9.76 8.18 0.60
CA ALA A 29 9.27 8.66 1.88
C ALA A 29 8.27 7.66 2.52
N LEU A 30 7.57 6.85 1.72
CA LEU A 30 6.70 5.78 2.23
C LEU A 30 7.49 4.66 2.92
N TYR A 31 8.77 4.52 2.64
CA TYR A 31 9.66 3.53 3.27
C TYR A 31 10.57 4.13 4.35
N ALA A 32 10.47 5.44 4.63
CA ALA A 32 11.24 6.08 5.68
C ALA A 32 10.94 5.43 7.05
N PRO A 33 11.94 5.29 7.95
CA PRO A 33 11.77 4.62 9.24
C PRO A 33 10.96 5.44 10.25
N ASN A 34 10.96 6.77 10.11
CA ASN A 34 10.15 7.67 10.93
C ASN A 34 8.70 7.76 10.42
N ARG A 35 7.81 8.38 11.20
CA ARG A 35 6.41 8.58 10.79
C ARG A 35 6.32 9.51 9.56
N GLY A 36 7.13 10.56 9.56
CA GLY A 36 7.12 11.63 8.57
C GLY A 36 5.90 12.56 8.73
N PRO A 37 5.70 13.46 7.74
CA PRO A 37 4.51 14.29 7.64
C PRO A 37 3.20 13.47 7.62
N ALA A 38 2.09 14.11 7.99
CA ALA A 38 0.79 13.43 8.08
C ALA A 38 0.34 12.87 6.73
N GLU A 39 0.56 13.61 5.64
CA GLU A 39 0.24 13.18 4.28
C GLU A 39 1.04 11.94 3.85
N VAL A 40 2.32 11.88 4.18
CA VAL A 40 3.19 10.72 3.89
C VAL A 40 2.77 9.52 4.73
N ALA A 41 2.43 9.74 6.00
CA ALA A 41 1.95 8.68 6.88
C ALA A 41 0.64 8.07 6.38
N PHE A 42 -0.30 8.91 5.94
CA PHE A 42 -1.58 8.46 5.40
C PHE A 42 -1.42 7.74 4.05
N ALA A 43 -0.59 8.26 3.15
CA ALA A 43 -0.22 7.58 1.92
C ALA A 43 0.41 6.19 2.18
N ARG A 44 1.26 6.08 3.19
CA ARG A 44 1.84 4.79 3.61
C ARG A 44 0.76 3.82 4.10
N GLN A 45 -0.17 4.29 4.93
CA GLN A 45 -1.28 3.48 5.42
C GLN A 45 -2.15 2.96 4.28
N MET A 46 -2.46 3.83 3.30
CA MET A 46 -3.22 3.45 2.11
C MET A 46 -2.48 2.41 1.26
N ALA A 47 -1.17 2.55 1.06
CA ALA A 47 -0.37 1.56 0.34
C ALA A 47 -0.33 0.20 1.05
N MET A 48 -0.23 0.18 2.39
CA MET A 48 -0.32 -1.04 3.20
C MET A 48 -1.69 -1.71 3.08
N TYR A 49 -2.77 -0.91 3.15
CA TYR A 49 -4.14 -1.38 2.97
C TYR A 49 -4.32 -2.06 1.62
N LEU A 50 -3.94 -1.39 0.52
CA LEU A 50 -4.08 -1.95 -0.83
C LEU A 50 -3.26 -3.23 -1.01
N ALA A 51 -2.05 -3.29 -0.46
CA ALA A 51 -1.25 -4.52 -0.50
C ALA A 51 -1.95 -5.67 0.25
N HIS A 52 -2.51 -5.42 1.44
CA HIS A 52 -3.18 -6.43 2.24
C HIS A 52 -4.55 -6.83 1.66
N VAL A 53 -5.45 -5.88 1.52
CA VAL A 53 -6.88 -6.09 1.22
C VAL A 53 -7.09 -6.36 -0.26
N THR A 54 -6.51 -5.55 -1.15
CA THR A 54 -6.70 -5.72 -2.60
C THR A 54 -5.88 -6.88 -3.16
N CYS A 55 -4.64 -7.07 -2.69
CA CYS A 55 -3.74 -8.10 -3.22
C CYS A 55 -3.67 -9.38 -2.37
N GLY A 56 -4.41 -9.47 -1.27
CA GLY A 56 -4.47 -10.67 -0.42
C GLY A 56 -3.17 -10.99 0.33
N GLN A 57 -2.26 -10.03 0.48
CA GLN A 57 -1.00 -10.23 1.20
C GLN A 57 -1.23 -10.41 2.69
N GLN A 58 -0.41 -11.21 3.38
CA GLN A 58 -0.47 -11.27 4.84
C GLN A 58 0.08 -9.97 5.46
N GLN A 59 -0.51 -9.51 6.57
CA GLN A 59 -0.09 -8.28 7.27
C GLN A 59 1.39 -8.31 7.70
N SER A 60 1.92 -9.48 8.08
CA SER A 60 3.34 -9.67 8.38
C SER A 60 4.23 -9.39 7.17
N GLY A 61 3.89 -9.97 6.01
CA GLY A 61 4.63 -9.75 4.77
C GLY A 61 4.56 -8.30 4.27
N VAL A 62 3.41 -7.64 4.43
CA VAL A 62 3.29 -6.19 4.16
C VAL A 62 4.16 -5.40 5.13
N GLY A 63 4.11 -5.72 6.42
CA GLY A 63 4.94 -5.08 7.45
C GLY A 63 6.42 -5.18 7.11
N GLU A 64 6.92 -6.39 6.85
CA GLU A 64 8.30 -6.63 6.42
C GLU A 64 8.67 -5.80 5.18
N ALA A 65 7.79 -5.73 4.17
CA ALA A 65 8.04 -4.97 2.96
C ALA A 65 8.19 -3.46 3.20
N PHE A 66 7.46 -2.90 4.17
CA PHE A 66 7.52 -1.49 4.57
C PHE A 66 8.45 -1.22 5.77
N GLY A 67 9.12 -2.24 6.32
CA GLY A 67 9.94 -2.12 7.52
C GLY A 67 9.13 -1.77 8.78
N ARG A 68 7.90 -2.29 8.91
CA ARG A 68 6.96 -2.04 10.01
C ARG A 68 6.47 -3.33 10.65
N ASP A 69 5.98 -3.21 11.89
CA ASP A 69 5.33 -4.33 12.57
C ASP A 69 3.96 -4.62 11.95
N ARG A 70 3.53 -5.90 11.99
CA ARG A 70 2.21 -6.32 11.48
C ARG A 70 1.05 -5.54 12.13
N THR A 71 1.18 -5.12 13.39
CA THR A 71 0.17 -4.31 14.09
C THR A 71 0.04 -2.91 13.51
N THR A 72 1.12 -2.36 12.93
CA THR A 72 1.07 -1.10 12.19
C THR A 72 0.23 -1.25 10.92
N VAL A 73 0.34 -2.40 10.24
CA VAL A 73 -0.50 -2.71 9.07
C VAL A 73 -1.96 -2.90 9.48
N ALA A 74 -2.23 -3.62 10.57
CA ALA A 74 -3.59 -3.74 11.11
C ALA A 74 -4.20 -2.37 11.44
N HIS A 75 -3.42 -1.49 12.06
CA HIS A 75 -3.84 -0.12 12.33
C HIS A 75 -4.09 0.70 11.07
N ALA A 76 -3.20 0.60 10.07
CA ALA A 76 -3.42 1.21 8.75
C ALA A 76 -4.74 0.75 8.13
N CYS A 77 -5.07 -0.54 8.21
CA CYS A 77 -6.33 -1.04 7.69
C CYS A 77 -7.55 -0.45 8.40
N MET A 78 -7.53 -0.37 9.74
CA MET A 78 -8.62 0.27 10.48
C MET A 78 -8.82 1.73 10.05
N ILE A 79 -7.73 2.51 9.96
CA ILE A 79 -7.79 3.90 9.54
C ILE A 79 -8.39 4.04 8.13
N ILE A 80 -7.98 3.20 7.18
CA ILE A 80 -8.48 3.31 5.80
C ILE A 80 -9.95 2.90 5.72
N GLU A 81 -10.38 1.85 6.43
CA GLU A 81 -11.79 1.45 6.50
C GLU A 81 -12.67 2.57 7.09
N GLU A 82 -12.22 3.24 8.15
CA GLU A 82 -12.93 4.41 8.70
C GLU A 82 -13.09 5.55 7.67
N HIS A 83 -12.14 5.71 6.76
CA HIS A 83 -12.25 6.73 5.70
C HIS A 83 -13.15 6.30 4.54
N ARG A 84 -13.43 5.00 4.37
CA ARG A 84 -14.34 4.51 3.30
C ARG A 84 -15.80 4.95 3.53
N ASP A 85 -16.14 5.42 4.73
CA ASP A 85 -17.45 6.04 5.00
C ASP A 85 -17.65 7.36 4.24
N ASP A 86 -16.59 8.04 3.78
CA ASP A 86 -16.69 9.17 2.84
C ASP A 86 -16.79 8.66 1.39
N PRO A 87 -17.93 8.84 0.69
CA PRO A 87 -18.10 8.37 -0.68
C PRO A 87 -17.06 8.92 -1.66
N LYS A 88 -16.54 10.13 -1.43
CA LYS A 88 -15.50 10.71 -2.30
C LYS A 88 -14.18 10.00 -2.10
N PHE A 89 -13.85 9.65 -0.87
CA PHE A 89 -12.64 8.89 -0.58
C PHE A 89 -12.76 7.47 -1.11
N ASP A 90 -13.89 6.80 -0.87
CA ASP A 90 -14.10 5.42 -1.32
C ASP A 90 -14.01 5.29 -2.84
N GLN A 91 -14.59 6.22 -3.60
CA GLN A 91 -14.47 6.25 -5.07
C GLN A 91 -13.02 6.40 -5.53
N ARG A 92 -12.22 7.25 -4.87
CA ARG A 92 -10.79 7.40 -5.20
C ARG A 92 -10.01 6.13 -4.85
N LEU A 93 -10.28 5.53 -3.69
CA LEU A 93 -9.64 4.30 -3.27
C LEU A 93 -9.97 3.14 -4.23
N GLN A 94 -11.23 3.01 -4.66
CA GLN A 94 -11.66 2.01 -5.64
C GLN A 94 -10.94 2.18 -6.99
N SER A 95 -10.69 3.41 -7.43
CA SER A 95 -9.89 3.68 -8.62
C SER A 95 -8.45 3.14 -8.47
N LEU A 96 -7.83 3.34 -7.31
CA LEU A 96 -6.50 2.80 -7.00
C LEU A 96 -6.50 1.27 -6.91
N GLU A 97 -7.51 0.66 -6.31
CA GLU A 97 -7.68 -0.80 -6.27
C GLU A 97 -7.70 -1.38 -7.69
N MET A 98 -8.53 -0.80 -8.57
CA MET A 98 -8.64 -1.22 -9.97
C MET A 98 -7.36 -0.97 -10.77
N ARG A 99 -6.62 0.09 -10.46
CA ARG A 99 -5.31 0.37 -11.08
C ARG A 99 -4.28 -0.64 -10.62
N LEU A 100 -4.25 -1.00 -9.32
CA LEU A 100 -3.35 -1.98 -8.76
C LEU A 100 -3.57 -3.37 -9.35
N LEU A 101 -4.82 -3.84 -9.38
CA LEU A 101 -5.17 -5.16 -9.93
C LEU A 101 -4.77 -5.30 -11.40
N ARG A 102 -4.89 -4.23 -12.19
CA ARG A 102 -4.42 -4.22 -13.58
C ARG A 102 -2.90 -4.35 -13.69
N LEU A 103 -2.14 -3.72 -12.79
CA LEU A 103 -0.68 -3.84 -12.75
C LEU A 103 -0.21 -5.23 -12.28
N THR A 104 -0.99 -5.90 -11.42
CA THR A 104 -0.65 -7.24 -10.95
C THR A 104 -0.98 -8.32 -11.98
N ALA A 105 -2.12 -8.21 -12.65
CA ALA A 105 -2.53 -9.13 -13.72
C ALA A 105 -1.56 -9.10 -14.93
N LYS A 106 -1.06 -7.92 -15.32
CA LYS A 106 -0.10 -7.77 -16.42
C LYS A 106 1.25 -8.45 -16.20
N ALA A 107 1.59 -8.81 -14.97
CA ALA A 107 2.86 -9.45 -14.64
C ALA A 107 2.79 -10.99 -14.64
N ALA A 108 1.59 -11.55 -14.86
CA ALA A 108 1.35 -13.00 -14.93
C ALA A 108 1.31 -13.54 -16.37
N VAL A 109 1.77 -12.73 -17.35
CA VAL A 109 1.83 -13.07 -18.78
C VAL A 109 3.26 -12.93 -19.27
#